data_AF-A0A2W6D0D0-F1
#
_entry.id   AF-A0A2W6D0D0-F1
#
_cell.length_a   1.000
_cell.length_b   1.000
_cell.length_c   1.000
_cell.angle_alpha   90.00
_cell.angle_beta   90.00
_cell.angle_gamma   90.00
#
_symmetry.space_group_name_H-M   'P 1'
#
loop_
_entity.id
_entity.type
_entity.pdbx_description
1 polymer ?
#
loop_
_entity_poly.entity_id
_entity_poly.type
_entity_poly.pdbx_seq_one_letter_code
_entity_poly.pdbx_strand_id
1 'polypeptide(L)'
;MVGLAIGAYQVTLGRRAATLAALIPLYRDYQSPALQVTRDRVYQNHFDLNNLSADEDQQIRDLLNALEFLGALVTNHIVSFTVVKSLFHNSPLPVWNALEPFVRRQRAGDPGANQRSVPGYAKNYETLVGRY
;
A
#
# COMPACT_ATOMS: atom_id res chain seq x y z
N MET A 1 -30.95 14.16 -25.62
CA MET A 1 -30.02 14.29 -24.47
C MET A 1 -30.08 13.13 -23.46
N VAL A 2 -31.00 12.17 -23.55
CA VAL A 2 -31.10 11.04 -22.59
C VAL A 2 -30.02 9.97 -22.81
N GLY A 3 -29.61 9.69 -24.06
CA GLY A 3 -28.59 8.69 -24.38
C GLY A 3 -27.18 9.00 -23.82
N LEU A 4 -26.82 10.28 -23.73
CA LEU A 4 -25.55 10.72 -23.12
C LEU A 4 -25.56 10.52 -21.60
N ALA A 5 -26.69 10.76 -20.94
CA ALA A 5 -26.84 10.56 -19.50
C ALA A 5 -26.77 9.08 -19.11
N ILE A 6 -27.41 8.20 -19.88
CA ILE A 6 -27.37 6.74 -19.65
C ILE A 6 -25.96 6.19 -19.91
N GLY A 7 -25.30 6.63 -20.99
CA GLY A 7 -23.91 6.24 -21.29
C GLY A 7 -22.94 6.68 -20.20
N ALA A 8 -23.06 7.91 -19.70
CA ALA A 8 -22.24 8.40 -18.58
C ALA A 8 -22.48 7.57 -17.30
N TYR A 9 -23.75 7.23 -17.00
CA TYR A 9 -24.08 6.37 -15.86
C TYR A 9 -23.48 4.97 -15.99
N GLN A 10 -23.57 4.35 -17.16
CA GLN A 10 -23.00 3.01 -17.39
C GLN A 10 -21.46 3.01 -17.32
N VAL A 11 -20.80 4.04 -17.83
CA VAL A 11 -19.34 4.20 -17.70
C VAL A 11 -18.94 4.36 -16.24
N THR A 12 -19.69 5.13 -15.44
CA THR A 12 -19.41 5.26 -14.01
C THR A 12 -19.65 3.97 -13.22
N LEU A 13 -20.71 3.21 -13.53
CA LEU A 13 -20.99 1.91 -12.91
C LEU A 13 -19.94 0.86 -13.28
N GLY A 14 -19.54 0.79 -14.55
CA GLY A 14 -18.50 -0.13 -15.02
C GLY A 14 -17.14 0.16 -14.39
N ARG A 15 -16.77 1.45 -14.27
CA ARG A 15 -15.55 1.86 -13.56
C ARG A 15 -15.60 1.45 -12.09
N ARG A 16 -16.72 1.69 -11.38
CA ARG A 16 -16.88 1.30 -9.97
C ARG A 16 -16.78 -0.22 -9.77
N ALA A 17 -17.35 -1.02 -10.66
CA ALA A 17 -17.25 -2.47 -10.58
C ALA A 17 -15.80 -2.97 -10.77
N ALA A 18 -15.08 -2.41 -11.76
CA ALA A 18 -13.66 -2.73 -11.96
C ALA A 18 -12.78 -2.29 -10.77
N THR A 19 -13.05 -1.11 -10.21
CA THR A 19 -12.38 -0.60 -9.01
C THR A 19 -12.60 -1.53 -7.81
N LEU A 20 -13.83 -1.99 -7.58
CA LEU A 20 -14.15 -2.91 -6.50
C LEU A 20 -13.50 -4.28 -6.71
N ALA A 21 -13.48 -4.79 -7.95
CA ALA A 21 -12.83 -6.06 -8.28
C ALA A 21 -11.32 -6.04 -7.99
N ALA A 22 -10.64 -4.91 -8.18
CA ALA A 22 -9.22 -4.75 -7.83
C ALA A 22 -8.99 -4.54 -6.32
N LEU A 23 -9.92 -3.87 -5.63
CA LEU A 23 -9.80 -3.55 -4.20
C LEU A 23 -10.12 -4.73 -3.28
N ILE A 24 -11.08 -5.58 -3.63
CA ILE A 24 -11.49 -6.73 -2.81
C ILE A 24 -10.31 -7.67 -2.51
N PRO A 25 -9.52 -8.15 -3.49
CA PRO A 25 -8.39 -9.02 -3.21
C PRO A 25 -7.32 -8.30 -2.38
N LEU A 26 -6.98 -7.04 -2.71
CA LEU A 26 -6.05 -6.24 -1.91
C LEU A 26 -6.53 -6.11 -0.45
N TYR A 27 -7.81 -5.79 -0.24
CA TYR A 27 -8.38 -5.66 1.09
C TYR A 27 -8.37 -6.99 1.85
N ARG A 28 -8.70 -8.10 1.17
CA ARG A 28 -8.66 -9.44 1.75
C ARG A 28 -7.24 -9.83 2.16
N ASP A 29 -6.26 -9.57 1.30
CA ASP A 29 -4.85 -9.86 1.58
C ASP A 29 -4.35 -8.98 2.72
N TYR A 30 -4.67 -7.68 2.70
CA TYR A 30 -4.32 -6.76 3.77
C TYR A 30 -5.00 -7.10 5.11
N GLN A 31 -6.20 -7.68 5.08
CA GLN A 31 -6.87 -8.19 6.28
C GLN A 31 -6.45 -9.62 6.65
N SER A 32 -5.55 -10.26 5.91
CA SER A 32 -5.06 -11.59 6.26
C SER A 32 -4.41 -11.59 7.66
N PRO A 33 -4.62 -12.64 8.48
CA PRO A 33 -4.08 -12.69 9.84
C PRO A 33 -2.57 -12.43 9.91
N ALA A 34 -1.81 -12.92 8.92
CA ALA A 34 -0.37 -12.68 8.83
C ALA A 34 -0.03 -11.19 8.70
N LEU A 35 -0.67 -10.47 7.76
CA LEU A 35 -0.44 -9.03 7.60
C LEU A 35 -1.02 -8.21 8.76
N GLN A 36 -2.10 -8.66 9.40
CA GLN A 36 -2.59 -8.01 10.62
C GLN A 36 -1.53 -8.07 11.73
N VAL A 37 -0.98 -9.26 12.00
CA VAL A 37 0.08 -9.44 12.99
C VAL A 37 1.31 -8.61 12.64
N THR A 38 1.74 -8.61 11.38
CA THR A 38 2.88 -7.79 10.94
C THR A 38 2.61 -6.31 11.15
N ARG A 39 1.43 -5.78 10.78
CA ARG A 39 1.09 -4.38 11.02
C ARG A 39 1.11 -4.05 12.50
N ASP A 40 0.51 -4.88 13.34
CA ASP A 40 0.45 -4.64 14.78
C ASP A 40 1.87 -4.64 15.38
N ARG A 41 2.73 -5.54 14.93
CA ARG A 41 4.15 -5.56 15.30
C ARG A 41 4.90 -4.32 14.81
N VAL A 42 4.65 -3.84 13.59
CA VAL A 42 5.21 -2.58 13.08
C VAL A 42 4.75 -1.40 13.93
N TYR A 43 3.45 -1.31 14.24
CA TYR A 43 2.89 -0.25 15.08
C TYR A 43 3.46 -0.24 16.50
N GLN A 44 3.70 -1.42 17.07
CA GLN A 44 4.26 -1.57 18.41
C GLN A 44 5.79 -1.43 18.44
N ASN A 45 6.44 -1.10 17.31
CA ASN A 45 7.90 -1.06 17.16
C ASN A 45 8.58 -2.39 17.59
N HIS A 46 7.91 -3.52 17.36
CA HIS A 46 8.44 -4.86 17.68
C HIS A 46 9.41 -5.40 16.62
N PHE A 47 9.63 -4.67 15.53
CA PHE A 47 10.66 -4.99 14.55
C PHE A 47 11.88 -4.11 14.79
N ASP A 48 13.04 -4.72 15.02
CA ASP A 48 14.30 -4.03 14.80
C ASP A 48 14.54 -3.95 13.30
N LEU A 49 14.08 -2.85 12.69
CA LEU A 49 14.23 -2.59 11.25
C LEU A 49 15.70 -2.52 10.80
N ASN A 50 16.68 -2.56 11.72
CA ASN A 50 18.10 -2.64 11.39
C ASN A 50 18.63 -4.07 11.34
N ASN A 51 17.93 -5.01 11.97
CA ASN A 51 18.40 -6.39 12.11
C ASN A 51 17.21 -7.35 12.02
N LEU A 52 16.63 -7.42 10.82
CA LEU A 52 15.51 -8.30 10.52
C LEU A 52 16.02 -9.69 10.18
N SER A 53 15.41 -10.71 10.77
CA SER A 53 15.52 -12.07 10.22
C SER A 53 14.92 -12.15 8.82
N ALA A 54 15.27 -13.20 8.06
CA ALA A 54 14.76 -13.37 6.69
C ALA A 54 13.21 -13.41 6.63
N ASP A 55 12.58 -14.05 7.62
CA ASP A 55 11.11 -14.14 7.71
C ASP A 55 10.48 -12.78 7.99
N GLU A 56 11.12 -11.96 8.84
CA GLU A 56 10.63 -10.62 9.18
C GLU A 56 10.84 -9.63 8.04
N ASP A 57 11.95 -9.73 7.31
CA ASP A 57 12.18 -8.97 6.08
C ASP A 57 11.10 -9.29 5.04
N GLN A 58 10.77 -10.57 4.84
CA GLN A 58 9.71 -10.96 3.93
C GLN A 58 8.34 -10.42 4.35
N GLN A 59 8.00 -10.50 5.64
CA GLN A 59 6.74 -9.95 6.18
C GLN A 59 6.62 -8.44 5.94
N ILE A 60 7.70 -7.69 6.18
CA ILE A 60 7.74 -6.24 5.92
C ILE A 60 7.64 -5.95 4.42
N ARG A 61 8.30 -6.75 3.58
CA ARG A 61 8.21 -6.61 2.12
C ARG A 61 6.80 -6.84 1.61
N ASP A 62 6.10 -7.85 2.12
CA ASP A 62 4.71 -8.13 1.74
C ASP A 62 3.79 -6.96 2.10
N LEU A 63 3.99 -6.39 3.29
CA LEU A 63 3.25 -5.20 3.73
C LEU A 63 3.54 -3.98 2.86
N LEU A 64 4.81 -3.74 2.51
CA LEU A 64 5.22 -2.66 1.61
C LEU A 64 4.73 -2.86 0.17
N ASN A 65 4.67 -4.10 -0.32
CA ASN A 65 4.10 -4.43 -1.62
C ASN A 65 2.59 -4.12 -1.66
N ALA A 66 1.86 -4.43 -0.58
CA ALA A 66 0.45 -4.07 -0.46
C ALA A 66 0.24 -2.55 -0.47
N LEU A 67 1.10 -1.79 0.24
CA LEU A 67 1.08 -0.33 0.20
C LEU A 67 1.42 0.19 -1.20
N GLU A 68 2.45 -0.33 -1.85
CA GLU A 68 2.85 0.09 -3.19
C GLU A 68 1.76 -0.16 -4.23
N PHE A 69 1.09 -1.31 -4.17
CA PHE A 69 -0.03 -1.63 -5.05
C PHE A 69 -1.20 -0.66 -4.82
N LEU A 70 -1.51 -0.34 -3.57
CA LEU A 70 -2.49 0.69 -3.22
C LEU A 70 -2.09 2.07 -3.76
N GLY A 71 -0.81 2.45 -3.63
CA GLY A 71 -0.25 3.67 -4.19
C GLY A 71 -0.42 3.77 -5.70
N ALA A 72 -0.15 2.67 -6.41
CA ALA A 72 -0.34 2.55 -7.86
C ALA A 72 -1.82 2.68 -8.26
N LEU A 73 -2.73 2.02 -7.55
CA LEU A 73 -4.17 2.11 -7.81
C LEU A 73 -4.69 3.55 -7.67
N VAL A 74 -4.21 4.28 -6.68
CA VAL A 74 -4.63 5.67 -6.47
C VAL A 74 -3.98 6.61 -7.49
N THR A 75 -2.69 6.43 -7.78
CA THR A 75 -1.96 7.29 -8.72
C THR A 75 -2.46 7.13 -10.15
N ASN A 76 -2.91 5.93 -10.54
CA ASN A 76 -3.55 5.68 -11.84
C ASN A 76 -5.04 6.02 -11.86
N HIS A 77 -5.57 6.70 -10.83
CA HIS A 77 -6.98 7.08 -10.71
C HIS A 77 -7.98 5.91 -10.80
N ILE A 78 -7.53 4.68 -10.52
CA ILE A 78 -8.39 3.49 -10.45
C ILE A 78 -9.24 3.57 -9.18
N VAL A 79 -8.65 4.04 -8.08
CA VAL A 79 -9.30 4.23 -6.78
C VAL A 79 -9.04 5.66 -6.28
N SER A 80 -10.00 6.27 -5.58
CA SER A 80 -9.74 7.53 -4.87
C SER A 80 -9.11 7.28 -3.50
N PHE A 81 -8.21 8.17 -3.06
CA PHE A 81 -7.60 8.04 -1.74
C PHE A 81 -8.62 8.07 -0.59
N THR A 82 -9.73 8.80 -0.76
CA THR A 82 -10.84 8.82 0.21
C THR A 82 -11.46 7.43 0.41
N VAL A 83 -11.68 6.67 -0.67
CA VAL A 83 -12.19 5.29 -0.59
C VAL A 83 -11.19 4.38 0.13
N VAL A 84 -9.90 4.55 -0.14
CA VAL A 84 -8.85 3.84 0.58
C VAL A 84 -8.87 4.16 2.08
N LYS A 85 -8.88 5.44 2.47
CA LYS A 85 -8.93 5.82 3.90
C LYS A 85 -10.15 5.23 4.60
N SER A 86 -11.30 5.23 3.94
CA SER A 86 -12.54 4.67 4.46
C SER A 86 -12.47 3.15 4.64
N LEU A 87 -11.96 2.40 3.65
CA LEU A 87 -11.89 0.94 3.71
C LEU A 87 -10.81 0.45 4.66
N PHE A 88 -9.69 1.16 4.73
CA PHE A 88 -8.51 0.75 5.48
C PHE A 88 -8.38 1.48 6.85
N HIS A 89 -9.44 2.18 7.29
CA HIS A 89 -9.51 2.90 8.57
C HIS A 89 -8.26 3.73 8.91
N ASN A 90 -7.73 4.48 7.93
CA ASN A 90 -6.47 5.24 8.04
C ASN A 90 -5.19 4.44 8.35
N SER A 91 -5.25 3.11 8.51
CA SER A 91 -4.10 2.25 8.82
C SER A 91 -2.91 2.36 7.85
N PRO A 92 -3.10 2.56 6.53
CA PRO A 92 -1.98 2.59 5.59
C PRO A 92 -0.97 3.72 5.85
N LEU A 93 -1.41 4.88 6.36
CA LEU A 93 -0.55 6.05 6.54
C LEU A 93 0.41 5.90 7.74
N PRO A 94 -0.06 5.54 8.95
CA PRO A 94 0.87 5.34 10.06
C PRO A 94 1.77 4.11 9.86
N VAL A 95 1.30 3.05 9.19
CA VAL A 95 2.16 1.91 8.81
C VAL A 95 3.29 2.39 7.91
N TRP A 96 3.00 3.23 6.93
CA TRP A 96 4.04 3.83 6.10
C TRP A 96 5.01 4.68 6.90
N ASN A 97 4.53 5.54 7.80
CA ASN A 97 5.42 6.39 8.60
C ASN A 97 6.40 5.56 9.45
N ALA A 98 5.98 4.39 9.94
CA ALA A 98 6.86 3.47 10.66
C ALA A 98 7.89 2.79 9.75
N LEU A 99 7.53 2.48 8.50
CA LEU A 99 8.39 1.76 7.55
C LEU A 99 9.23 2.67 6.64
N GLU A 100 8.88 3.94 6.51
CA GLU A 100 9.58 4.91 5.66
C GLU A 100 11.10 4.97 5.93
N PRO A 101 11.58 4.99 7.19
CA PRO A 101 13.02 4.99 7.47
C PRO A 101 13.73 3.72 6.96
N PHE A 102 13.06 2.57 6.99
CA PHE A 102 13.58 1.33 6.44
C PHE A 102 13.66 1.37 4.91
N VAL A 103 12.60 1.85 4.25
CA VAL A 103 12.57 2.00 2.79
C VAL A 103 13.67 2.95 2.30
N ARG A 104 13.88 4.08 3.00
CA ARG A 104 14.94 5.04 2.65
C ARG A 104 16.34 4.41 2.72
N ARG A 105 16.62 3.60 3.75
CA ARG A 105 17.90 2.89 3.89
C ARG A 105 18.09 1.80 2.82
N GLN A 106 17.05 1.03 2.53
CA GLN A 106 17.08 0.06 1.42
C GLN A 106 17.41 0.74 0.08
N ARG A 107 16.78 1.89 -0.22
CA ARG A 107 17.07 2.65 -1.46
C ARG A 107 18.48 3.23 -1.50
N ALA A 108 19.01 3.67 -0.35
CA ALA A 108 20.36 4.19 -0.23
C ALA A 108 21.44 3.11 -0.42
N GLY A 109 21.07 1.82 -0.44
CA GLY A 109 22.02 0.72 -0.52
C GLY A 109 22.84 0.55 0.75
N ASP A 110 22.26 0.89 1.90
CA ASP A 110 22.92 0.81 3.20
C ASP A 110 23.29 -0.66 3.50
N PRO A 111 24.57 -0.98 3.81
CA PRO A 111 25.03 -2.37 3.98
C PRO A 111 24.32 -3.16 5.08
N GLY A 112 23.62 -2.49 6.00
CA GLY A 112 22.80 -3.12 7.04
C GLY A 112 21.39 -3.50 6.59
N ALA A 113 20.94 -3.08 5.40
CA ALA A 113 19.70 -3.57 4.82
C ALA A 113 19.96 -4.94 4.16
N ASN A 114 19.26 -5.97 4.61
CA ASN A 114 19.57 -7.38 4.34
C ASN A 114 19.53 -7.84 2.85
N GLN A 115 19.32 -6.95 1.86
CA GLN A 115 19.57 -7.23 0.43
C GLN A 115 19.38 -6.00 -0.49
N ARG A 116 20.04 -6.07 -1.66
CA ARG A 116 20.06 -5.20 -2.87
C ARG A 116 19.19 -3.95 -2.82
N SER A 117 19.81 -2.78 -3.05
CA SER A 117 19.12 -1.54 -3.37
C SER A 117 18.07 -1.78 -4.45
N VAL A 118 16.80 -1.51 -4.16
CA VAL A 118 15.71 -1.58 -5.12
C VAL A 118 15.31 -0.15 -5.49
N PRO A 119 15.77 0.37 -6.65
CA PRO A 119 15.41 1.72 -7.09
C PRO A 119 13.89 1.82 -7.26
N GLY A 120 13.28 2.84 -6.64
CA GLY A 120 11.84 3.06 -6.74
C GLY A 120 10.97 2.18 -5.83
N TYR A 121 11.55 1.43 -4.90
CA TYR A 121 10.79 0.62 -3.95
C TYR A 121 9.81 1.47 -3.12
N ALA A 122 8.52 1.12 -3.13
CA ALA A 122 7.44 1.86 -2.48
C ALA A 122 7.26 3.33 -2.94
N LYS A 123 7.68 3.66 -4.18
CA LYS A 123 7.65 5.02 -4.72
C LYS A 123 6.23 5.52 -5.01
N ASN A 124 5.33 4.66 -5.48
CA ASN A 124 3.95 5.08 -5.76
C ASN A 124 3.22 5.43 -4.46
N TYR A 125 3.45 4.66 -3.40
CA TYR A 125 2.86 4.97 -2.10
C TYR A 125 3.48 6.21 -1.44
N GLU A 126 4.79 6.40 -1.52
CA GLU A 126 5.44 7.65 -1.08
C GLU A 126 4.89 8.88 -1.82
N THR A 127 4.71 8.77 -3.15
CA THR A 127 4.14 9.84 -3.97
C THR A 127 2.69 10.11 -3.58
N LEU A 128 1.94 9.07 -3.21
CA LEU A 128 0.59 9.20 -2.69
C LEU A 128 0.58 9.94 -1.35
N VAL A 129 1.42 9.53 -0.40
CA VAL A 129 1.50 10.16 0.94
C VAL A 129 1.95 11.62 0.83
N GLY A 130 2.91 11.95 -0.03
CA GLY A 130 3.37 13.34 -0.20
C GLY A 130 2.33 14.31 -0.79
N ARG A 131 1.19 13.80 -1.28
CA ARG A 131 0.09 14.61 -1.84
C ARG A 131 -1.04 14.89 -0.84
N TYR A 132 -1.07 14.23 0.32
CA TYR A 132 -2.17 14.25 1.28
C TYR A 132 -1.70 14.41 2.73
#